data_AF-A0A934H146-F1
#
_entry.id   AF-A0A934H146-F1
#
_cell.length_a   1.000
_cell.length_b   1.000
_cell.length_c   1.000
_cell.angle_alpha   90.00
_cell.angle_beta   90.00
_cell.angle_gamma   90.00
#
_symmetry.space_group_name_H-M   'P 1'
#
loop_
_entity.id
_entity.type
_entity.pdbx_description
1 polymer ?
#
loop_
_entity_poly.entity_id
_entity_poly.type
_entity_poly.pdbx_seq_one_letter_code
_entity_poly.pdbx_strand_id
1 'polypeptide(L)'
;MNTQFTLREVLSQLADEGLAKPLELVTALSAPAEVHGSSLPWFVKLFIGIAAWIAAILIVSFFFAIGIIEEESALGFGLVFCAAAIPVNRAGYRNTFWIQLSLAASLTGQALAIIGLFSIFDELLIMTLLVAMLETALILLHRDSVLRFISALIVVGFFLALIFEQEMQVSIHALILALAAGTLAIHLNQNRIKLLSLDETILPVGSAITFSLLGILILPLADEFDLRWEFTAIVLFGMLIYLLWRIGTDLGYSLRNRVVIALLVGALLLLIPALRMPGLLAALIVLALGFWRNNQGLVWLAAIFLVFYIWAFYYSLEWTLLVKSLVLLASGLVLLGLRFFVVQFTANSGEPS
;
A
#
# COMPACT_ATOMS: atom_id res chain seq x y z
N MET A 1 -15.70 30.20 10.90
CA MET A 1 -16.65 30.32 9.79
C MET A 1 -15.88 29.92 8.54
N ASN A 2 -16.07 28.68 8.05
CA ASN A 2 -15.38 28.19 6.84
C ASN A 2 -16.22 28.58 5.63
N THR A 3 -15.92 29.70 5.01
CA THR A 3 -16.51 30.09 3.73
C THR A 3 -15.88 29.22 2.64
N GLN A 4 -16.61 28.23 2.15
CA GLN A 4 -16.23 27.51 0.94
C GLN A 4 -16.47 28.46 -0.23
N PHE A 5 -15.41 29.09 -0.73
CA PHE A 5 -15.48 29.85 -1.97
C PHE A 5 -15.58 28.87 -3.13
N THR A 6 -16.59 29.05 -3.98
CA THR A 6 -16.70 28.33 -5.23
C THR A 6 -15.60 28.81 -6.19
N LEU A 7 -15.14 27.95 -7.11
CA LEU A 7 -14.12 28.32 -8.11
C LEU A 7 -14.49 29.61 -8.86
N ARG A 8 -15.79 29.82 -9.10
CA ARG A 8 -16.33 31.01 -9.73
C ARG A 8 -16.11 32.28 -8.90
N GLU A 9 -16.28 32.20 -7.58
CA GLU A 9 -16.07 33.31 -6.65
C GLU A 9 -14.58 33.69 -6.52
N VAL A 10 -13.70 32.68 -6.49
CA VAL A 10 -12.24 32.92 -6.46
C VAL A 10 -11.78 33.59 -7.76
N LEU A 11 -12.27 33.10 -8.91
CA LEU A 11 -11.93 33.68 -10.20
C LEU A 11 -12.49 35.10 -10.36
N SER A 12 -13.72 35.36 -9.91
CA SER A 12 -14.27 36.73 -9.94
C SER A 12 -13.48 37.68 -9.03
N GLN A 13 -13.05 37.21 -7.86
CA GLN A 13 -12.25 38.01 -6.95
C GLN A 13 -10.87 38.35 -7.53
N LEU A 14 -10.22 37.41 -8.22
CA LEU A 14 -8.95 37.66 -8.92
C LEU A 14 -9.10 38.63 -10.11
N ALA A 15 -10.27 38.66 -10.74
CA ALA A 15 -10.59 39.64 -11.77
C ALA A 15 -10.79 41.04 -11.17
N ASP A 16 -11.50 41.13 -10.04
CA ASP A 16 -11.73 42.39 -9.31
C ASP A 16 -10.42 42.98 -8.74
N GLU A 17 -9.47 42.11 -8.35
CA GLU A 17 -8.12 42.51 -7.91
C GLU A 17 -7.19 42.88 -9.08
N GLY A 18 -7.65 42.83 -10.33
CA GLY A 18 -6.89 43.19 -11.52
C GLY A 18 -5.75 42.22 -11.87
N LEU A 19 -5.72 41.05 -11.23
CA LEU A 19 -4.67 40.04 -11.38
C LEU A 19 -4.94 39.06 -12.54
N ALA A 20 -6.16 39.05 -13.10
CA ALA A 20 -6.54 38.18 -14.21
C ALA A 20 -7.29 38.95 -15.31
N LYS A 21 -6.97 38.69 -16.59
CA LYS A 21 -7.65 39.34 -17.71
C LYS A 21 -9.03 38.70 -17.94
N PRO A 22 -10.08 39.48 -18.27
CA PRO A 22 -11.44 38.95 -18.46
C PRO A 22 -11.54 37.83 -19.51
N LEU A 23 -10.69 37.88 -20.55
CA LEU A 23 -10.63 36.87 -21.61
C LEU A 23 -10.13 35.52 -21.08
N GLU A 24 -9.10 35.52 -20.21
CA GLU A 24 -8.52 34.32 -19.60
C GLU A 24 -9.50 33.66 -18.62
N LEU A 25 -10.30 34.46 -17.91
CA LEU A 25 -11.35 33.98 -17.00
C LEU A 25 -12.47 33.26 -17.76
N VAL A 26 -12.91 33.82 -18.89
CA VAL A 26 -13.91 33.19 -19.75
C VAL A 26 -13.33 31.92 -20.34
N THR A 27 -12.07 31.91 -20.80
CA THR A 27 -11.42 30.68 -21.28
C THR A 27 -11.29 29.63 -20.17
N ALA A 28 -10.99 30.00 -18.92
CA ALA A 28 -10.91 29.05 -17.81
C ALA A 28 -12.29 28.48 -17.41
N LEU A 29 -13.37 29.28 -17.53
CA LEU A 29 -14.74 28.88 -17.20
C LEU A 29 -15.47 28.15 -18.35
N SER A 30 -15.07 28.41 -19.60
CA SER A 30 -15.68 27.87 -20.83
C SER A 30 -14.80 26.88 -21.57
N ALA A 31 -13.54 26.72 -21.16
CA ALA A 31 -12.82 25.49 -21.45
C ALA A 31 -13.74 24.36 -20.98
N PRO A 32 -14.08 23.39 -21.86
CA PRO A 32 -14.48 22.10 -21.36
C PRO A 32 -13.48 21.74 -20.27
N ALA A 33 -13.90 21.07 -19.20
CA ALA A 33 -12.93 20.36 -18.39
C ALA A 33 -12.21 19.41 -19.36
N GLU A 34 -11.15 19.88 -20.00
CA GLU A 34 -10.31 19.07 -20.83
C GLU A 34 -9.80 18.07 -19.83
N VAL A 35 -10.32 16.86 -19.97
CA VAL A 35 -9.80 15.67 -19.34
C VAL A 35 -8.40 15.49 -19.92
N HIS A 36 -7.50 16.36 -19.49
CA HIS A 36 -6.09 16.35 -19.79
C HIS A 36 -5.57 15.09 -19.12
N GLY A 37 -5.43 14.04 -19.94
CA GLY A 37 -5.03 12.72 -19.53
C GLY A 37 -6.21 11.86 -19.12
N SER A 38 -6.82 11.16 -20.07
CA SER A 38 -7.40 9.86 -19.77
C SER A 38 -6.25 8.91 -19.36
N SER A 39 -5.76 9.08 -18.13
CA SER A 39 -5.00 8.04 -17.46
C SER A 39 -5.86 6.80 -17.57
N LEU A 40 -5.37 5.76 -18.27
CA LEU A 40 -6.07 4.49 -18.42
C LEU A 40 -6.79 4.12 -17.11
N PRO A 41 -8.09 3.76 -17.14
CA PRO A 41 -8.81 3.44 -15.92
C PRO A 41 -8.02 2.43 -15.08
N TRP A 42 -8.08 2.56 -13.75
CA TRP A 42 -7.23 1.77 -12.86
C TRP A 42 -7.36 0.24 -13.10
N PHE A 43 -8.56 -0.23 -13.44
CA PHE A 43 -8.80 -1.63 -13.77
C PHE A 43 -8.08 -2.05 -15.06
N VAL A 44 -7.97 -1.17 -16.06
CA VAL A 44 -7.19 -1.44 -17.27
C VAL A 44 -5.71 -1.56 -16.93
N LYS A 45 -5.17 -0.66 -16.09
CA LYS A 45 -3.78 -0.77 -15.61
C LYS A 45 -3.53 -2.07 -14.85
N LEU A 46 -4.50 -2.52 -14.05
CA LEU A 46 -4.44 -3.80 -13.34
C LEU A 46 -4.39 -4.98 -14.31
N PHE A 47 -5.33 -5.05 -15.27
CA PHE A 47 -5.33 -6.10 -16.30
C PHE A 47 -4.05 -6.10 -17.14
N ILE A 48 -3.50 -4.92 -17.42
CA ILE A 48 -2.23 -4.76 -18.11
C ILE A 48 -1.08 -5.39 -17.30
N GLY A 49 -1.00 -5.11 -16.00
CA GLY A 49 0.01 -5.70 -15.13
C GLY A 49 -0.11 -7.24 -15.08
N ILE A 50 -1.33 -7.76 -14.95
CA ILE A 50 -1.59 -9.21 -14.95
C ILE A 50 -1.19 -9.84 -16.29
N ALA A 51 -1.56 -9.22 -17.41
CA ALA A 51 -1.19 -9.72 -18.74
C ALA A 51 0.33 -9.73 -18.96
N ALA A 52 1.05 -8.72 -18.45
CA ALA A 52 2.51 -8.69 -18.54
C ALA A 52 3.16 -9.80 -17.70
N TRP A 53 2.61 -10.13 -16.53
CA TRP A 53 3.06 -11.27 -15.73
C TRP A 53 2.84 -12.60 -16.46
N ILE A 54 1.65 -12.82 -17.01
CA ILE A 54 1.33 -14.03 -17.79
C ILE A 54 2.28 -14.13 -19.00
N ALA A 55 2.49 -13.02 -19.72
CA ALA A 55 3.41 -12.99 -20.84
C ALA A 55 4.84 -13.32 -20.42
N ALA A 56 5.34 -12.75 -19.31
CA ALA A 56 6.67 -13.05 -18.80
C ALA A 56 6.83 -14.54 -18.44
N ILE A 57 5.86 -15.13 -17.74
CA ILE A 57 5.86 -16.56 -17.40
C ILE A 57 5.90 -17.42 -18.66
N LEU A 58 5.07 -17.10 -19.66
CA LEU A 58 5.05 -17.84 -20.93
C LEU A 58 6.37 -17.71 -21.70
N ILE A 59 6.98 -16.53 -21.73
CA ILE A 59 8.27 -16.29 -22.40
C ILE A 59 9.39 -17.06 -21.70
N VAL A 60 9.49 -16.96 -20.37
CA VAL A 60 10.48 -17.72 -19.58
C VAL A 60 10.29 -19.22 -19.81
N SER A 61 9.06 -19.72 -19.68
CA SER A 61 8.73 -21.14 -19.88
C SER A 61 9.07 -21.60 -21.30
N PHE A 62 8.77 -20.78 -22.31
CA PHE A 62 9.08 -21.07 -23.71
C PHE A 62 10.58 -21.22 -23.93
N PHE A 63 11.41 -20.30 -23.41
CA PHE A 63 12.86 -20.35 -23.59
C PHE A 63 13.50 -21.59 -22.97
N PHE A 64 13.04 -22.00 -21.79
CA PHE A 64 13.48 -23.25 -21.17
C PHE A 64 12.96 -24.49 -21.92
N ALA A 65 11.69 -24.49 -22.36
CA ALA A 65 11.09 -25.64 -23.04
C ALA A 65 11.75 -25.99 -24.37
N ILE A 66 12.23 -24.99 -25.11
CA ILE A 66 12.95 -25.19 -26.38
C ILE A 66 14.45 -25.38 -26.20
N GLY A 67 14.97 -25.28 -24.97
CA GLY A 67 16.40 -25.43 -24.66
C GLY A 67 17.29 -24.32 -25.24
N ILE A 68 16.75 -23.13 -25.53
CA ILE A 68 17.57 -21.99 -25.97
C ILE A 68 18.32 -21.38 -24.78
N ILE A 69 17.70 -21.36 -23.61
CA ILE A 69 18.29 -20.85 -22.37
C ILE A 69 18.45 -22.03 -21.40
N GLU A 70 19.69 -22.22 -20.96
CA GLU A 70 20.05 -23.10 -19.86
C GLU A 70 20.23 -22.28 -18.58
N GLU A 71 20.19 -22.93 -17.41
CA GLU A 71 20.30 -22.25 -16.11
C GLU A 71 21.58 -21.41 -15.98
N GLU A 72 22.72 -21.88 -16.50
CA GLU A 72 24.00 -21.15 -16.47
C GLU A 72 24.00 -19.89 -17.36
N SER A 73 23.23 -19.90 -18.45
CA SER A 73 23.14 -18.77 -19.40
C SER A 73 22.00 -17.80 -19.07
N ALA A 74 21.05 -18.21 -18.21
CA ALA A 74 19.85 -17.45 -17.85
C ALA A 74 20.18 -16.06 -17.30
N LEU A 75 21.26 -15.90 -16.51
CA LEU A 75 21.67 -14.59 -15.99
C LEU A 75 22.01 -13.61 -17.12
N GLY A 76 22.79 -14.06 -18.11
CA GLY A 76 23.20 -13.24 -19.25
C GLY A 76 21.99 -12.76 -20.06
N PHE A 77 21.08 -13.67 -20.41
CA PHE A 77 19.83 -13.32 -21.08
C PHE A 77 18.95 -12.40 -20.23
N GLY A 78 18.84 -12.68 -18.93
CA GLY A 78 18.07 -11.87 -17.99
C GLY A 78 18.51 -10.41 -17.97
N LEU A 79 19.82 -10.18 -17.85
CA LEU A 79 20.41 -8.84 -17.90
C LEU A 79 20.20 -8.16 -19.25
N VAL A 80 20.27 -8.89 -20.37
CA VAL A 80 19.98 -8.35 -21.71
C VAL A 80 18.53 -7.92 -21.83
N PHE A 81 17.58 -8.73 -21.36
CA PHE A 81 16.16 -8.38 -21.36
C PHE A 81 15.86 -7.16 -20.48
N CYS A 82 16.42 -7.12 -19.27
CA CYS A 82 16.32 -5.95 -18.38
C CYS A 82 16.90 -4.68 -19.03
N ALA A 83 18.08 -4.78 -19.66
CA ALA A 83 18.73 -3.66 -20.32
C ALA A 83 17.95 -3.19 -21.55
N ALA A 84 17.41 -4.11 -22.36
CA ALA A 84 16.61 -3.81 -23.53
C ALA A 84 15.24 -3.20 -23.18
N ALA A 85 14.68 -3.53 -22.02
CA ALA A 85 13.43 -2.96 -21.55
C ALA A 85 13.53 -1.44 -21.27
N ILE A 86 14.71 -0.93 -20.87
CA ILE A 86 14.94 0.47 -20.53
C ILE A 86 14.71 1.43 -21.73
N PRO A 87 15.39 1.28 -22.89
CA PRO A 87 15.17 2.17 -24.03
C PRO A 87 13.75 2.03 -24.59
N VAL A 88 13.16 0.83 -24.57
CA VAL A 88 11.76 0.61 -24.98
C VAL A 88 10.81 1.41 -24.10
N ASN A 89 11.03 1.41 -22.77
CA ASN A 89 10.26 2.20 -21.82
C ASN A 89 10.36 3.70 -22.11
N ARG A 90 11.57 4.17 -22.40
CA ARG A 90 11.86 5.60 -22.59
C ARG A 90 11.32 6.12 -23.93
N ALA A 91 11.47 5.37 -25.01
CA ALA A 91 10.98 5.74 -26.33
C ALA A 91 9.45 5.63 -26.43
N GLY A 92 8.87 4.67 -25.71
CA GLY A 92 7.45 4.31 -25.78
C GLY A 92 6.53 4.96 -24.75
N TYR A 93 6.99 5.93 -23.94
CA TYR A 93 6.28 6.45 -22.76
C TYR A 93 4.82 6.91 -23.00
N ARG A 94 4.45 7.22 -24.26
CA ARG A 94 3.09 7.64 -24.63
C ARG A 94 2.21 6.55 -25.23
N ASN A 95 2.77 5.38 -25.56
CA ASN A 95 2.06 4.30 -26.23
C ASN A 95 1.95 3.08 -25.31
N THR A 96 0.72 2.72 -24.98
CA THR A 96 0.36 1.61 -24.09
C THR A 96 1.02 0.28 -24.50
N PHE A 97 1.14 0.00 -25.81
CA PHE A 97 1.79 -1.21 -26.29
C PHE A 97 3.27 -1.28 -25.89
N TRP A 98 4.02 -0.20 -26.09
CA TRP A 98 5.45 -0.16 -25.76
C TRP A 98 5.69 -0.24 -24.25
N ILE A 99 4.81 0.37 -23.44
CA ILE A 99 4.84 0.24 -21.99
C ILE A 99 4.64 -1.23 -21.58
N GLN A 100 3.64 -1.91 -22.15
CA GLN A 100 3.36 -3.33 -21.88
C GLN A 100 4.51 -4.24 -22.30
N LEU A 101 5.07 -4.03 -23.50
CA LEU A 101 6.18 -4.81 -24.00
C LEU A 101 7.43 -4.62 -23.13
N SER A 102 7.72 -3.38 -22.73
CA SER A 102 8.80 -3.06 -21.80
C SER A 102 8.60 -3.74 -20.45
N LEU A 103 7.38 -3.70 -19.89
CA LEU A 103 7.06 -4.36 -18.63
C LEU A 103 7.25 -5.88 -18.72
N ALA A 104 6.68 -6.54 -19.74
CA ALA A 104 6.82 -7.98 -19.95
C ALA A 104 8.29 -8.39 -20.17
N ALA A 105 9.04 -7.62 -20.97
CA ALA A 105 10.46 -7.87 -21.20
C ALA A 105 11.29 -7.70 -19.92
N SER A 106 11.00 -6.68 -19.12
CA SER A 106 11.71 -6.44 -17.85
C SER A 106 11.42 -7.54 -16.83
N LEU A 107 10.16 -7.96 -16.68
CA LEU A 107 9.78 -9.07 -15.79
C LEU A 107 10.37 -10.41 -16.22
N THR A 108 10.40 -10.68 -17.53
CA THR A 108 11.12 -11.83 -18.09
C THR A 108 12.60 -11.75 -17.73
N GLY A 109 13.22 -10.58 -17.90
CA GLY A 109 14.61 -10.34 -17.58
C GLY A 109 14.94 -10.55 -16.10
N GLN A 110 14.11 -10.01 -15.20
CA GLN A 110 14.24 -10.18 -13.75
C GLN A 110 14.14 -11.66 -13.37
N ALA A 111 13.13 -12.37 -13.89
CA ALA A 111 12.95 -13.80 -13.61
C ALA A 111 14.14 -14.64 -14.08
N LEU A 112 14.62 -14.43 -15.31
CA LEU A 112 15.80 -15.13 -15.84
C LEU A 112 17.08 -14.77 -15.07
N ALA A 113 17.25 -13.50 -14.69
CA ALA A 113 18.39 -13.06 -13.89
C ALA A 113 18.39 -13.72 -12.51
N ILE A 114 17.23 -13.78 -11.86
CA ILE A 114 17.06 -14.47 -10.57
C ILE A 114 17.36 -15.97 -10.72
N ILE A 115 16.81 -16.65 -11.73
CA ILE A 115 17.08 -18.09 -11.99
C ILE A 115 18.58 -18.32 -12.22
N GLY A 116 19.23 -17.49 -13.03
CA GLY A 116 20.66 -17.60 -13.28
C GLY A 116 21.54 -17.26 -12.07
N LEU A 117 21.07 -16.41 -11.14
CA LEU A 117 21.77 -16.22 -9.87
C LEU A 117 21.69 -17.45 -8.98
N PHE A 118 20.54 -18.14 -8.96
CA PHE A 118 20.36 -19.40 -8.24
C PHE A 118 21.20 -20.56 -8.79
N SER A 119 21.62 -20.52 -10.06
CA SER A 119 22.49 -21.55 -10.64
C SER A 119 23.99 -21.29 -10.41
N ILE A 120 24.38 -20.03 -10.18
CA ILE A 120 25.78 -19.62 -10.04
C ILE A 120 26.22 -19.56 -8.58
N PHE A 121 25.33 -19.13 -7.69
CA PHE A 121 25.62 -18.95 -6.26
C PHE A 121 24.81 -19.97 -5.45
N ASP A 122 25.34 -20.41 -4.32
CA ASP A 122 24.57 -21.21 -3.34
C ASP A 122 24.13 -20.36 -2.14
N GLU A 123 24.85 -19.27 -1.87
CA GLU A 123 24.60 -18.40 -0.71
C GLU A 123 23.49 -17.39 -0.98
N LEU A 124 22.33 -17.57 -0.34
CA LEU A 124 21.17 -16.67 -0.47
C LEU A 124 21.50 -15.21 -0.06
N LEU A 125 22.46 -15.00 0.85
CA LEU A 125 22.91 -13.65 1.21
C LEU A 125 23.48 -12.91 -0.01
N ILE A 126 24.37 -13.55 -0.76
CA ILE A 126 25.00 -12.97 -1.96
C ILE A 126 23.92 -12.71 -3.01
N MET A 127 23.01 -13.66 -3.22
CA MET A 127 21.89 -13.50 -4.15
C MET A 127 21.00 -12.31 -3.77
N THR A 128 20.60 -12.19 -2.50
CA THR A 128 19.76 -11.07 -2.02
C THR A 128 20.44 -9.73 -2.26
N LEU A 129 21.76 -9.64 -2.06
CA LEU A 129 22.52 -8.40 -2.36
C LEU A 129 22.56 -8.10 -3.86
N LEU A 130 22.80 -9.10 -4.71
CA LEU A 130 22.84 -8.93 -6.17
C LEU A 130 21.47 -8.59 -6.74
N VAL A 131 20.40 -9.24 -6.28
CA VAL A 131 19.03 -8.92 -6.64
C VAL A 131 18.68 -7.51 -6.14
N ALA A 132 19.02 -7.15 -4.90
CA ALA A 132 18.80 -5.80 -4.40
C ALA A 132 19.53 -4.74 -5.24
N MET A 133 20.75 -5.03 -5.70
CA MET A 133 21.50 -4.15 -6.60
C MET A 133 20.81 -4.02 -7.97
N LEU A 134 20.39 -5.14 -8.58
CA LEU A 134 19.65 -5.16 -9.85
C LEU A 134 18.35 -4.36 -9.74
N GLU A 135 17.52 -4.66 -8.75
CA GLU A 135 16.22 -4.02 -8.56
C GLU A 135 16.37 -2.52 -8.22
N THR A 136 17.40 -2.13 -7.46
CA THR A 136 17.71 -0.72 -7.24
C THR A 136 18.07 -0.02 -8.54
N ALA A 137 18.87 -0.66 -9.40
CA ALA A 137 19.17 -0.11 -10.72
C ALA A 137 17.91 0.02 -11.59
N LEU A 138 17.01 -0.97 -11.57
CA LEU A 138 15.75 -0.92 -12.31
C LEU A 138 14.82 0.19 -11.81
N ILE A 139 14.71 0.38 -10.50
CA ILE A 139 13.95 1.47 -9.88
C ILE A 139 14.43 2.83 -10.37
N LEU A 140 15.76 3.03 -10.45
CA LEU A 140 16.37 4.29 -10.86
C LEU A 140 16.31 4.51 -12.38
N LEU A 141 16.44 3.46 -13.19
CA LEU A 141 16.59 3.58 -14.65
C LEU A 141 15.28 3.59 -15.42
N HIS A 142 14.27 2.85 -14.97
CA HIS A 142 12.94 2.80 -15.59
C HIS A 142 12.06 3.95 -15.13
N ARG A 143 11.12 4.40 -15.98
CA ARG A 143 10.11 5.41 -15.64
C ARG A 143 8.76 4.82 -15.24
N ASP A 144 8.59 3.51 -15.44
CA ASP A 144 7.34 2.83 -15.17
C ASP A 144 7.09 2.65 -13.67
N SER A 145 5.92 3.12 -13.21
CA SER A 145 5.50 3.00 -11.81
C SER A 145 5.20 1.56 -11.38
N VAL A 146 4.65 0.73 -12.26
CA VAL A 146 4.36 -0.68 -11.99
C VAL A 146 5.65 -1.45 -11.81
N LEU A 147 6.64 -1.22 -12.68
CA LEU A 147 7.94 -1.88 -12.54
C LEU A 147 8.64 -1.47 -11.24
N ARG A 148 8.69 -0.16 -10.93
CA ARG A 148 9.29 0.33 -9.67
C ARG A 148 8.62 -0.28 -8.43
N PHE A 149 7.30 -0.45 -8.47
CA PHE A 149 6.54 -1.12 -7.43
C PHE A 149 6.94 -2.60 -7.31
N ILE A 150 6.96 -3.35 -8.42
CA ILE A 150 7.34 -4.77 -8.43
C ILE A 150 8.79 -4.96 -7.96
N SER A 151 9.73 -4.16 -8.45
CA SER A 151 11.13 -4.20 -8.03
C SER A 151 11.30 -4.02 -6.53
N ALA A 152 10.59 -3.07 -5.92
CA ALA A 152 10.60 -2.89 -4.48
C ALA A 152 9.98 -4.09 -3.73
N LEU A 153 8.93 -4.73 -4.27
CA LEU A 153 8.40 -5.97 -3.71
C LEU A 153 9.41 -7.12 -3.78
N ILE A 154 10.13 -7.27 -4.90
CA ILE A 154 11.16 -8.30 -5.06
C ILE A 154 12.26 -8.12 -4.02
N VAL A 155 12.75 -6.90 -3.81
CA VAL A 155 13.75 -6.61 -2.78
C VAL A 155 13.27 -7.04 -1.40
N VAL A 156 12.06 -6.62 -1.00
CA VAL A 156 11.51 -7.00 0.32
C VAL A 156 11.29 -8.52 0.41
N GLY A 157 10.85 -9.17 -0.66
CA GLY A 157 10.68 -10.61 -0.75
C GLY A 157 11.99 -11.38 -0.55
N PHE A 158 13.09 -10.94 -1.17
CA PHE A 158 14.41 -11.54 -0.99
C PHE A 158 14.97 -11.32 0.42
N PHE A 159 14.76 -10.15 1.02
CA PHE A 159 15.10 -9.94 2.43
C PHE A 159 14.29 -10.84 3.36
N LEU A 160 12.99 -11.01 3.08
CA LEU A 160 12.15 -11.93 3.84
C LEU A 160 12.64 -13.38 3.68
N ALA A 161 12.89 -13.83 2.46
CA ALA A 161 13.44 -15.17 2.17
C ALA A 161 14.77 -15.41 2.90
N LEU A 162 15.67 -14.41 2.91
CA LEU A 162 16.93 -14.47 3.65
C LEU A 162 16.73 -14.63 5.16
N ILE A 163 15.74 -13.93 5.73
CA ILE A 163 15.41 -14.07 7.17
C ILE A 163 14.92 -15.49 7.48
N PHE A 164 14.12 -16.08 6.59
CA PHE A 164 13.62 -17.44 6.73
C PHE A 164 14.75 -18.48 6.64
N GLU A 165 15.59 -18.38 5.61
CA GLU A 165 16.72 -19.29 5.38
C GLU A 165 17.71 -19.31 6.54
N GLN A 166 17.99 -18.15 7.13
CA GLN A 166 18.93 -18.01 8.25
C GLN A 166 18.29 -18.36 9.61
N GLU A 167 17.04 -18.82 9.63
CA GLU A 167 16.25 -19.09 10.84
C GLU A 167 16.18 -17.89 11.82
N MET A 168 16.42 -16.68 11.32
CA MET A 168 16.49 -15.45 12.12
C MET A 168 15.10 -14.83 12.33
N GLN A 169 14.12 -15.62 12.77
CA GLN A 169 12.71 -15.19 12.82
C GLN A 169 12.50 -13.88 13.61
N VAL A 170 13.32 -13.59 14.63
CA VAL A 170 13.29 -12.32 15.37
C VAL A 170 13.52 -11.09 14.46
N SER A 171 14.30 -11.23 13.37
CA SER A 171 14.56 -10.18 12.39
C SER A 171 13.31 -9.78 11.60
N ILE A 172 12.25 -10.60 11.59
CA ILE A 172 10.95 -10.22 11.00
C ILE A 172 10.41 -8.96 11.69
N HIS A 173 10.58 -8.83 13.01
CA HIS A 173 10.20 -7.62 13.74
C HIS A 173 10.95 -6.39 13.19
N ALA A 174 12.26 -6.50 12.97
CA ALA A 174 13.06 -5.40 12.43
C ALA A 174 12.61 -5.00 11.01
N LEU A 175 12.31 -5.98 10.15
CA LEU A 175 11.79 -5.73 8.81
C LEU A 175 10.43 -5.03 8.84
N ILE A 176 9.48 -5.50 9.65
CA ILE A 176 8.17 -4.86 9.82
C ILE A 176 8.32 -3.41 10.28
N LEU A 177 9.18 -3.17 11.28
CA LEU A 177 9.38 -1.82 11.83
C LEU A 177 10.08 -0.89 10.82
N ALA A 178 11.03 -1.41 10.04
CA ALA A 178 11.66 -0.65 8.95
C ALA A 178 10.64 -0.29 7.86
N LEU A 179 9.76 -1.22 7.47
CA LEU A 179 8.70 -0.96 6.50
C LEU A 179 7.67 0.03 7.03
N ALA A 180 7.25 -0.09 8.30
CA ALA A 180 6.32 0.86 8.94
C ALA A 180 6.91 2.27 9.03
N ALA A 181 8.18 2.39 9.45
CA ALA A 181 8.90 3.65 9.46
C ALA A 181 9.06 4.23 8.05
N GLY A 182 9.36 3.39 7.05
CA GLY A 182 9.43 3.78 5.64
C GLY A 182 8.09 4.30 5.10
N THR A 183 6.99 3.58 5.36
CA THR A 183 5.63 4.01 5.02
C THR A 183 5.31 5.37 5.63
N LEU A 184 5.57 5.57 6.92
CA LEU A 184 5.37 6.86 7.57
C LEU A 184 6.27 7.94 6.97
N ALA A 185 7.58 7.69 6.84
CA ALA A 185 8.53 8.68 6.33
C ALA A 185 8.15 9.17 4.93
N ILE A 186 7.80 8.26 4.02
CA ILE A 186 7.44 8.61 2.64
C ILE A 186 6.12 9.39 2.60
N HIS A 187 5.08 8.90 3.28
CA HIS A 187 3.75 9.52 3.19
C HIS A 187 3.63 10.81 4.02
N LEU A 188 4.36 10.93 5.14
CA LEU A 188 4.47 12.19 5.87
C LEU A 188 5.23 13.26 5.06
N ASN A 189 6.20 12.87 4.23
CA ASN A 189 6.97 13.80 3.39
C ASN A 189 6.47 13.90 1.94
N GLN A 190 5.27 13.40 1.62
CA GLN A 190 4.74 13.37 0.25
C GLN A 190 4.76 14.73 -0.45
N ASN A 191 4.47 15.82 0.28
CA ASN A 191 4.52 17.17 -0.29
C ASN A 191 5.94 17.60 -0.66
N ARG A 192 6.94 17.25 0.16
CA ARG A 192 8.35 17.51 -0.13
C ARG A 192 8.86 16.66 -1.29
N ILE A 193 8.43 15.41 -1.38
CA ILE A 193 8.77 14.50 -2.49
C ILE A 193 8.27 15.06 -3.82
N LYS A 194 7.01 15.53 -3.86
CA LYS A 194 6.45 16.21 -5.04
C LYS A 194 7.18 17.50 -5.38
N LEU A 195 7.58 18.27 -4.37
CA LEU A 195 8.35 19.51 -4.57
C LEU A 195 9.72 19.25 -5.21
N LEU A 196 10.36 18.12 -4.89
CA LEU A 196 11.64 17.70 -5.45
C LEU A 196 11.51 16.92 -6.78
N SER A 197 10.30 16.78 -7.33
CA SER A 197 10.00 15.98 -8.53
C SER A 197 10.48 14.52 -8.42
N LEU A 198 10.48 13.97 -7.21
CA LEU A 198 10.86 12.58 -6.93
C LEU A 198 9.65 11.66 -6.80
N ASP A 199 8.44 12.18 -7.03
CA ASP A 199 7.18 11.48 -6.81
C ASP A 199 6.97 10.30 -7.76
N GLU A 200 7.42 10.42 -9.02
CA GLU A 200 7.39 9.32 -9.96
C GLU A 200 8.20 8.10 -9.49
N THR A 201 9.28 8.32 -8.73
CA THR A 201 10.18 7.25 -8.27
C THR A 201 9.83 6.75 -6.88
N ILE A 202 9.63 7.68 -5.93
CA ILE A 202 9.48 7.34 -4.51
C ILE A 202 8.05 6.89 -4.18
N LEU A 203 7.01 7.41 -4.83
CA LEU A 203 5.63 7.01 -4.49
C LEU A 203 5.30 5.55 -4.84
N PRO A 204 5.73 5.00 -6.00
CA PRO A 204 5.57 3.57 -6.26
C PRO A 204 6.30 2.69 -5.26
N VAL A 205 7.54 3.05 -4.91
CA VAL A 205 8.33 2.36 -3.88
C VAL A 205 7.64 2.44 -2.51
N GLY A 206 7.11 3.61 -2.13
CA GLY A 206 6.35 3.78 -0.90
C GLY A 206 5.07 2.96 -0.86
N SER A 207 4.42 2.77 -2.02
CA SER A 207 3.25 1.89 -2.16
C SER A 207 3.65 0.43 -1.97
N ALA A 208 4.78 0.00 -2.55
CA ALA A 208 5.31 -1.35 -2.39
C ALA A 208 5.75 -1.66 -0.95
N ILE A 209 6.41 -0.70 -0.28
CA ILE A 209 6.78 -0.79 1.14
C ILE A 209 5.52 -0.95 2.00
N THR A 210 4.48 -0.16 1.72
CA THR A 210 3.22 -0.23 2.48
C THR A 210 2.45 -1.52 2.21
N PHE A 211 2.44 -2.00 0.97
CA PHE A 211 1.86 -3.29 0.62
C PHE A 211 2.61 -4.43 1.31
N SER A 212 3.95 -4.39 1.31
CA SER A 212 4.79 -5.39 1.97
C SER A 212 4.63 -5.40 3.48
N LEU A 213 4.51 -4.22 4.11
CA LEU A 213 4.23 -4.09 5.53
C LEU A 213 2.97 -4.87 5.92
N LEU A 214 1.87 -4.64 5.21
CA LEU A 214 0.61 -5.32 5.46
C LEU A 214 0.70 -6.81 5.12
N GLY A 215 1.34 -7.17 4.00
CA GLY A 215 1.53 -8.56 3.59
C GLY A 215 2.32 -9.40 4.60
N ILE A 216 3.44 -8.88 5.12
CA ILE A 216 4.24 -9.59 6.14
C ILE A 216 3.49 -9.70 7.46
N LEU A 217 2.64 -8.71 7.78
CA LEU A 217 1.79 -8.75 8.98
C LEU A 217 0.65 -9.77 8.91
N ILE A 218 0.57 -10.57 7.83
CA ILE A 218 -0.25 -11.79 7.78
C ILE A 218 0.40 -12.95 8.55
N LEU A 219 1.74 -13.01 8.64
CA LEU A 219 2.47 -14.08 9.33
C LEU A 219 2.03 -14.35 10.78
N PRO A 220 1.70 -13.35 11.63
CA PRO A 220 1.15 -13.57 12.96
C PRO A 220 -0.16 -14.37 13.02
N LEU A 221 -0.87 -14.50 11.89
CA LEU A 221 -2.11 -15.30 11.79
C LEU A 221 -1.83 -16.79 11.55
N ALA A 222 -0.60 -17.15 11.17
CA ALA A 222 -0.21 -18.53 10.97
C ALA A 222 0.38 -19.10 12.28
N ASP A 223 -0.15 -20.25 12.71
CA ASP A 223 0.23 -20.92 13.96
C ASP A 223 1.70 -21.39 13.99
N GLU A 224 2.37 -21.40 12.83
CA GLU A 224 3.76 -21.83 12.66
C GLU A 224 4.78 -20.82 13.26
N PHE A 225 4.35 -19.59 13.57
CA PHE A 225 5.24 -18.52 14.05
C PHE A 225 5.06 -18.22 15.55
N ASP A 226 5.87 -18.87 16.39
CA ASP A 226 5.93 -18.59 17.83
C ASP A 226 6.78 -17.36 18.17
N LEU A 227 6.42 -16.21 17.57
CA LEU A 227 7.06 -14.93 17.82
C LEU A 227 6.28 -14.10 18.85
N ARG A 228 7.01 -13.37 19.69
CA ARG A 228 6.42 -12.42 20.64
C ARG A 228 6.00 -11.12 19.94
N TRP A 229 4.84 -11.18 19.28
CA TRP A 229 4.25 -10.06 18.52
C TRP A 229 3.94 -8.81 19.34
N GLU A 230 3.92 -8.93 20.68
CA GLU A 230 3.75 -7.85 21.65
C GLU A 230 4.73 -6.69 21.40
N PHE A 231 5.99 -7.00 21.08
CA PHE A 231 7.02 -6.00 20.82
C PHE A 231 6.68 -5.18 19.57
N THR A 232 6.33 -5.85 18.47
CA THR A 232 5.89 -5.18 17.24
C THR A 232 4.64 -4.34 17.48
N ALA A 233 3.66 -4.87 18.23
CA ALA A 233 2.44 -4.16 18.55
C ALA A 233 2.71 -2.87 19.34
N ILE A 234 3.56 -2.90 20.37
CA ILE A 234 3.88 -1.73 21.18
C ILE A 234 4.56 -0.64 20.33
N VAL A 235 5.50 -1.01 19.47
CA VAL A 235 6.21 -0.03 18.63
C VAL A 235 5.27 0.54 17.55
N LEU A 236 4.47 -0.29 16.89
CA LEU A 236 3.45 0.18 15.94
C LEU A 236 2.40 1.06 16.62
N PHE A 237 2.02 0.76 17.86
CA PHE A 237 1.12 1.61 18.63
C PHE A 237 1.75 2.99 18.86
N GLY A 238 3.02 3.06 19.28
CA GLY A 238 3.76 4.32 19.40
C GLY A 238 3.78 5.12 18.09
N MET A 239 4.01 4.44 16.97
CA MET A 239 3.95 5.04 15.62
C MET A 239 2.55 5.55 15.25
N LEU A 240 1.49 4.83 15.60
CA LEU A 240 0.10 5.27 15.41
C LEU A 240 -0.21 6.51 16.24
N ILE A 241 0.18 6.55 17.51
CA ILE A 241 0.00 7.71 18.38
C ILE A 241 0.75 8.94 17.82
N TYR A 242 1.99 8.75 17.37
CA TYR A 242 2.75 9.80 16.70
C TYR A 242 2.04 10.32 15.44
N LEU A 243 1.51 9.43 14.60
CA LEU A 243 0.76 9.81 13.41
C LEU A 243 -0.52 10.59 13.77
N LEU A 244 -1.30 10.12 14.72
CA LEU A 244 -2.54 10.79 15.17
C LEU A 244 -2.25 12.17 15.75
N TRP A 245 -1.18 12.29 16.55
CA TRP A 245 -0.71 13.57 17.05
C TRP A 245 -0.35 14.52 15.90
N ARG A 246 0.44 14.03 14.91
CA ARG A 246 0.86 14.81 13.75
C ARG A 246 -0.32 15.31 12.92
N ILE A 247 -1.28 14.43 12.64
CA ILE A 247 -2.52 14.77 11.93
C ILE A 247 -3.30 15.84 12.72
N GLY A 248 -3.45 15.65 14.04
CA GLY A 248 -4.11 16.60 14.92
C GLY A 248 -3.47 17.99 14.89
N THR A 249 -2.14 18.06 14.94
CA THR A 249 -1.40 19.33 14.85
C THR A 249 -1.55 19.99 13.50
N ASP A 250 -1.50 19.22 12.40
CA ASP A 250 -1.65 19.76 11.05
C ASP A 250 -3.09 20.24 10.77
N LEU A 251 -4.09 19.72 11.49
CA LEU A 251 -5.49 20.19 11.48
C LEU A 251 -5.77 21.34 12.46
N GLY A 252 -4.79 21.79 13.25
CA GLY A 252 -4.96 22.85 14.24
C GLY A 252 -5.72 22.43 15.51
N TYR A 253 -5.86 21.12 15.77
CA TYR A 253 -6.48 20.62 16.99
C TYR A 253 -5.48 20.57 18.14
N SER A 254 -5.91 21.03 19.33
CA SER A 254 -5.15 20.83 20.56
C SER A 254 -5.31 19.40 21.09
N LEU A 255 -4.34 18.94 21.89
CA LEU A 255 -4.41 17.63 22.57
C LEU A 255 -5.64 17.47 23.48
N ARG A 256 -6.26 18.58 23.89
CA ARG A 256 -7.46 18.59 24.74
C ARG A 256 -8.78 18.54 23.95
N ASN A 257 -8.70 18.52 22.62
CA ASN A 257 -9.88 18.40 21.77
C ASN A 257 -10.56 17.04 22.00
N ARG A 258 -11.89 17.04 22.16
CA ARG A 258 -12.69 15.83 22.40
C ARG A 258 -12.49 14.77 21.31
N VAL A 259 -12.32 15.18 20.06
CA VAL A 259 -12.09 14.28 18.92
C VAL A 259 -10.72 13.61 19.03
N VAL A 260 -9.67 14.38 19.34
CA VAL A 260 -8.32 13.84 19.54
C VAL A 260 -8.29 12.86 20.71
N ILE A 261 -8.93 13.22 21.83
CA ILE A 261 -9.06 12.33 22.99
C ILE A 261 -9.81 11.06 22.60
N ALA A 262 -10.94 11.16 21.88
CA ALA A 262 -11.71 10.00 21.44
C ALA A 262 -10.89 9.07 20.53
N LEU A 263 -10.08 9.62 19.61
CA LEU A 263 -9.18 8.83 18.77
C LEU A 263 -8.07 8.15 19.58
N LEU A 264 -7.45 8.84 20.54
CA LEU A 264 -6.42 8.28 21.41
C LEU A 264 -6.98 7.17 22.31
N VAL A 265 -8.16 7.38 22.90
CA VAL A 265 -8.86 6.37 23.69
C VAL A 265 -9.24 5.18 22.82
N GLY A 266 -9.76 5.41 21.61
CA GLY A 266 -10.06 4.36 20.64
C GLY A 266 -8.82 3.53 20.28
N ALA A 267 -7.70 4.19 19.98
CA ALA A 267 -6.43 3.51 19.72
C ALA A 267 -5.98 2.68 20.93
N LEU A 268 -6.08 3.23 22.15
CA LEU A 268 -5.72 2.53 23.39
C LEU A 268 -6.58 1.29 23.64
N LEU A 269 -7.89 1.37 23.37
CA LEU A 269 -8.78 0.21 23.47
C LEU A 269 -8.43 -0.89 22.47
N LEU A 270 -8.02 -0.51 21.25
CA LEU A 270 -7.59 -1.44 20.21
C LEU A 270 -6.19 -2.03 20.46
N LEU A 271 -5.41 -1.50 21.40
CA LEU A 271 -4.11 -2.05 21.76
C LEU A 271 -4.24 -3.48 22.32
N ILE A 272 -5.25 -3.76 23.13
CA ILE A 272 -5.43 -5.07 23.79
C ILE A 272 -5.49 -6.20 22.76
N PRO A 273 -6.42 -6.21 21.77
CA PRO A 273 -6.41 -7.22 20.73
C PRO A 273 -5.16 -7.12 19.85
N ALA A 274 -4.62 -5.91 19.62
CA ALA A 274 -3.44 -5.73 18.79
C ALA A 274 -2.13 -6.29 19.39
N LEU A 275 -2.04 -6.52 20.70
CA LEU A 275 -0.86 -7.16 21.31
C LEU A 275 -0.60 -8.56 20.76
N ARG A 276 -1.67 -9.27 20.38
CA ARG A 276 -1.59 -10.55 19.67
C ARG A 276 -1.58 -10.39 18.15
N MET A 277 -2.11 -9.27 17.67
CA MET A 277 -2.49 -9.03 16.27
C MET A 277 -1.94 -7.68 15.80
N PRO A 278 -0.61 -7.52 15.66
CA PRO A 278 0.01 -6.23 15.32
C PRO A 278 -0.44 -5.68 13.96
N GLY A 279 -0.95 -6.53 13.07
CA GLY A 279 -1.52 -6.12 11.78
C GLY A 279 -2.66 -5.13 11.91
N LEU A 280 -3.43 -5.17 13.01
CA LEU A 280 -4.50 -4.20 13.27
C LEU A 280 -3.96 -2.77 13.37
N LEU A 281 -2.82 -2.59 14.05
CA LEU A 281 -2.21 -1.28 14.24
C LEU A 281 -1.62 -0.74 12.94
N ALA A 282 -0.96 -1.59 12.15
CA ALA A 282 -0.45 -1.19 10.84
C ALA A 282 -1.60 -0.80 9.90
N ALA A 283 -2.71 -1.55 9.90
CA ALA A 283 -3.89 -1.22 9.12
C ALA A 283 -4.45 0.15 9.50
N LEU A 284 -4.54 0.47 10.80
CA LEU A 284 -4.96 1.77 11.29
C LEU A 284 -4.01 2.91 10.90
N ILE A 285 -2.69 2.67 10.95
CA ILE A 285 -1.67 3.61 10.47
C ILE A 285 -1.89 3.92 8.99
N VAL A 286 -2.01 2.89 8.15
CA VAL A 286 -2.18 3.05 6.71
C VAL A 286 -3.53 3.70 6.38
N LEU A 287 -4.60 3.34 7.10
CA LEU A 287 -5.92 3.94 6.95
C LEU A 287 -5.91 5.43 7.30
N ALA A 288 -5.32 5.79 8.43
CA ALA A 288 -5.19 7.19 8.87
C ALA A 288 -4.33 8.01 7.90
N LEU A 289 -3.22 7.45 7.41
CA LEU A 289 -2.41 8.06 6.34
C LEU A 289 -3.22 8.25 5.05
N GLY A 290 -3.97 7.22 4.64
CA GLY A 290 -4.80 7.26 3.44
C GLY A 290 -5.85 8.37 3.49
N PHE A 291 -6.57 8.50 4.61
CA PHE A 291 -7.52 9.60 4.83
C PHE A 291 -6.82 10.96 4.83
N TRP A 292 -5.74 11.10 5.60
CA TRP A 292 -5.04 12.38 5.74
C TRP A 292 -4.38 12.86 4.43
N ARG A 293 -3.92 11.94 3.59
CA ARG A 293 -3.34 12.24 2.27
C ARG A 293 -4.32 12.21 1.12
N ASN A 294 -5.61 11.96 1.39
CA ASN A 294 -6.63 11.75 0.36
C ASN A 294 -6.20 10.71 -0.69
N ASN A 295 -5.50 9.66 -0.25
CA ASN A 295 -5.02 8.57 -1.10
C ASN A 295 -5.98 7.39 -1.00
N GLN A 296 -6.91 7.31 -1.96
CA GLN A 296 -7.91 6.23 -2.00
C GLN A 296 -7.27 4.84 -2.08
N GLY A 297 -6.12 4.70 -2.75
CA GLY A 297 -5.41 3.43 -2.85
C GLY A 297 -5.01 2.89 -1.47
N LEU A 298 -4.49 3.74 -0.59
CA LEU A 298 -4.14 3.36 0.78
C LEU A 298 -5.37 3.07 1.64
N VAL A 299 -6.44 3.86 1.48
CA VAL A 299 -7.70 3.64 2.21
C VAL A 299 -8.28 2.28 1.85
N TRP A 300 -8.39 1.95 0.56
CA TRP A 300 -8.90 0.65 0.10
C TRP A 300 -7.98 -0.50 0.50
N LEU A 301 -6.68 -0.34 0.34
CA LEU A 301 -5.70 -1.35 0.75
C LEU A 301 -5.83 -1.67 2.25
N ALA A 302 -5.87 -0.63 3.10
CA ALA A 302 -6.04 -0.80 4.53
C ALA A 302 -7.42 -1.38 4.90
N ALA A 303 -8.49 -0.94 4.24
CA ALA A 303 -9.84 -1.45 4.50
C ALA A 303 -9.99 -2.93 4.14
N ILE A 304 -9.51 -3.33 2.94
CA ILE A 304 -9.52 -4.73 2.49
C ILE A 304 -8.67 -5.57 3.45
N PHE A 305 -7.47 -5.10 3.78
CA PHE A 305 -6.60 -5.80 4.72
C PHE A 305 -7.26 -5.93 6.09
N LEU A 306 -7.89 -4.88 6.63
CA LEU A 306 -8.54 -4.92 7.93
C LEU A 306 -9.74 -5.89 7.96
N VAL A 307 -10.54 -5.93 6.90
CA VAL A 307 -11.63 -6.91 6.75
C VAL A 307 -11.06 -8.33 6.73
N PHE A 308 -10.05 -8.59 5.90
CA PHE A 308 -9.36 -9.88 5.84
C PHE A 308 -8.74 -10.28 7.19
N TYR A 309 -8.06 -9.34 7.85
CA TYR A 309 -7.31 -9.58 9.07
C TYR A 309 -8.23 -9.87 10.26
N ILE A 310 -9.35 -9.14 10.40
CA ILE A 310 -10.39 -9.42 11.40
C ILE A 310 -11.05 -10.76 11.12
N TRP A 311 -11.35 -11.06 9.85
CA TRP A 311 -11.91 -12.34 9.45
C TRP A 311 -10.95 -13.49 9.80
N ALA A 312 -9.68 -13.40 9.43
CA ALA A 312 -8.67 -14.40 9.73
C ALA A 312 -8.43 -14.53 11.25
N PHE A 313 -8.41 -13.40 11.98
CA PHE A 313 -8.30 -13.41 13.43
C PHE A 313 -9.42 -14.20 14.10
N TYR A 314 -10.66 -14.02 13.64
CA TYR A 314 -11.80 -14.77 14.13
C TYR A 314 -11.63 -16.30 13.98
N TYR A 315 -10.97 -16.74 12.91
CA TYR A 315 -10.64 -18.16 12.72
C TYR A 315 -9.45 -18.61 13.57
N SER A 316 -8.41 -17.79 13.70
CA SER A 316 -7.20 -18.10 14.51
C SER A 316 -7.47 -18.21 16.01
N LEU A 317 -8.55 -17.59 16.52
CA LEU A 317 -8.96 -17.79 17.91
C LEU A 317 -9.27 -19.27 18.12
N GLU A 318 -8.45 -19.94 18.94
CA GLU A 318 -8.59 -21.33 19.45
C GLU A 318 -9.88 -21.56 20.28
N TRP A 319 -10.86 -20.68 20.14
CA TRP A 319 -12.13 -20.78 20.80
C TRP A 319 -12.92 -21.91 20.16
N THR A 320 -13.50 -22.77 21.00
CA THR A 320 -14.38 -23.82 20.50
C THR A 320 -15.53 -23.22 19.68
N LEU A 321 -16.03 -23.97 18.69
CA LEU A 321 -17.20 -23.57 17.90
C LEU A 321 -18.39 -23.20 18.80
N LEU A 322 -18.49 -23.82 19.99
CA LEU A 322 -19.49 -23.48 21.00
C LEU A 322 -19.36 -22.02 21.46
N VAL A 323 -18.17 -21.58 21.88
CA VAL A 323 -17.96 -20.20 22.35
C VAL A 323 -18.19 -19.22 21.20
N LYS A 324 -17.73 -19.55 19.98
CA LYS A 324 -17.99 -18.73 18.78
C LYS A 324 -19.49 -18.57 18.52
N SER A 325 -20.28 -19.63 18.66
CA SER A 325 -21.75 -19.60 18.51
C SER A 325 -22.44 -18.82 19.64
N LEU A 326 -21.94 -18.92 20.88
CA LEU A 326 -22.50 -18.20 22.03
C LEU A 326 -22.29 -16.69 21.89
N VAL A 327 -21.12 -16.26 21.40
CA VAL A 327 -20.83 -14.84 21.12
C VAL A 327 -21.72 -14.29 20.01
N LEU A 328 -21.94 -15.06 18.94
CA LEU A 328 -22.86 -14.68 17.86
C LEU A 328 -24.31 -14.59 18.37
N LEU A 329 -24.74 -15.56 19.18
CA LEU A 329 -26.06 -15.56 19.79
C LEU A 329 -26.23 -14.37 20.75
N ALA A 330 -25.24 -14.10 21.61
CA ALA A 330 -25.26 -12.98 22.54
C ALA A 330 -25.28 -11.62 21.82
N SER A 331 -24.45 -11.45 20.78
CA SER A 331 -24.46 -10.22 19.97
C SER A 331 -25.78 -10.05 19.20
N GLY A 332 -26.35 -11.14 18.67
CA GLY A 332 -27.70 -11.15 18.10
C GLY A 332 -28.78 -10.73 19.10
N LEU A 333 -28.75 -11.26 20.32
CA LEU A 333 -29.68 -10.88 21.40
C LEU A 333 -29.53 -9.41 21.80
N VAL A 334 -28.30 -8.90 21.89
CA VAL A 334 -28.05 -7.48 22.19
C VAL A 334 -28.63 -6.58 21.11
N LEU A 335 -28.43 -6.92 19.82
CA LEU A 335 -29.00 -6.16 18.71
C LEU A 335 -30.53 -6.21 18.68
N LEU A 336 -31.13 -7.37 18.99
CA LEU A 336 -32.58 -7.51 19.14
C LEU A 336 -33.12 -6.70 20.32
N GLY A 337 -32.41 -6.69 21.45
CA GLY A 337 -32.73 -5.87 22.61
C GLY A 337 -32.67 -4.37 22.29
N LEU A 338 -31.60 -3.93 21.62
CA LEU A 338 -31.47 -2.56 21.13
C LEU A 338 -32.59 -2.19 20.16
N ARG A 339 -32.93 -3.07 19.20
CA ARG A 339 -34.04 -2.85 18.28
C ARG A 339 -35.36 -2.69 19.03
N PHE A 340 -35.64 -3.58 20.00
CA PHE A 340 -36.86 -3.52 20.79
C PHE A 340 -36.94 -2.21 21.58
N PHE A 341 -35.83 -1.78 22.19
CA PHE A 341 -35.73 -0.54 22.94
C PHE A 341 -35.95 0.69 22.05
N VAL A 342 -35.31 0.74 20.88
CA VAL A 342 -35.50 1.83 19.89
C VAL A 342 -36.95 1.88 19.43
N VAL A 343 -37.56 0.74 19.09
CA VAL A 343 -38.97 0.67 18.66
C VAL A 343 -39.91 1.14 19.76
N GLN A 344 -39.72 0.72 21.02
CA GLN A 344 -40.54 1.18 22.14
C GLN A 344 -40.37 2.69 22.41
N PHE A 345 -39.15 3.23 22.34
CA PHE A 345 -38.92 4.66 22.51
C PHE A 345 -39.56 5.50 21.39
N THR A 346 -39.52 5.02 20.14
CA THR A 346 -40.20 5.69 19.02
C THR A 346 -41.71 5.57 19.06
N ALA A 347 -42.26 4.48 19.64
CA ALA A 347 -43.69 4.30 19.81
C ALA A 347 -44.27 5.19 20.94
N ASN A 348 -43.53 5.35 22.04
CA ASN A 348 -43.95 6.20 23.17
C ASN A 348 -43.73 7.71 22.97
N SER A 349 -43.03 8.13 21.92
CA SER A 349 -42.82 9.55 21.59
C SER A 349 -43.82 10.10 20.55
N GLY A 350 -44.80 9.29 20.16
CA GLY A 350 -45.83 9.62 19.16
C GLY A 350 -47.21 10.04 19.72
N GLU A 351 -47.40 10.14 21.04
CA GLU A 351 -48.61 10.74 21.62
C GLU A 351 -48.36 12.22 21.96
N PRO A 352 -48.90 13.18 21.18
CA PRO A 352 -48.94 14.57 21.60
C PRO A 352 -50.00 14.74 22.70
N SER A 353 -49.58 15.20 23.88
CA SER A 353 -50.45 15.82 24.88
C SER A 353 -50.80 17.25 24.50
#